data_AF-A0A940H5N2-F1
#
_entry.id   AF-A0A940H5N2-F1
#
_cell.length_a   1.000
_cell.length_b   1.000
_cell.length_c   1.000
_cell.angle_alpha   90.00
_cell.angle_beta   90.00
_cell.angle_gamma   90.00
#
_symmetry.space_group_name_H-M   'P 1'
#
loop_
_entity.id
_entity.type
_entity.pdbx_description
1 polymer ?
#
loop_
_entity_poly.entity_id
_entity_poly.type
_entity_poly.pdbx_seq_one_letter_code
_entity_poly.pdbx_strand_id
1 'polypeptide(L)'
;MQDFPPDADAEQTYYAYSATLRIHGDCLPLDQITKHLGIQPTHQHRKGDPPKPGGRGASSDAWHLTAAVPEEVELTEHLRELWRTIKPGIEYLRSLDAKVDVFCGYRSNDGIVGFEVAPDALEIFRALNVPFGVSVIIESWLEERLGTPTLQ
;
A
#
# COMPACT_ATOMS: atom_id res chain seq x y z
N MET A 1 12.71 12.03 -45.52
CA MET A 1 12.09 11.70 -44.22
C MET A 1 13.27 11.38 -43.32
N GLN A 2 13.58 12.25 -42.36
CA GLN A 2 14.75 12.08 -41.50
C GLN A 2 14.28 11.26 -40.30
N ASP A 3 14.70 10.00 -40.23
CA ASP A 3 14.47 9.15 -39.07
C ASP A 3 15.30 9.71 -37.91
N PHE A 4 14.61 10.29 -36.93
CA PHE A 4 15.23 10.57 -35.63
C PHE A 4 15.37 9.23 -34.90
N PRO A 5 16.56 8.88 -34.39
CA PRO A 5 16.67 7.73 -33.50
C PRO A 5 15.73 7.95 -32.30
N PRO A 6 15.06 6.91 -31.79
CA PRO A 6 14.32 7.05 -30.53
C PRO A 6 15.31 7.56 -29.47
N ASP A 7 14.91 8.58 -28.72
CA ASP A 7 15.68 9.09 -27.58
C ASP A 7 16.01 7.91 -26.66
N ALA A 8 17.27 7.49 -26.69
CA ALA A 8 17.77 6.36 -25.89
C ALA A 8 17.78 6.67 -24.39
N ASP A 9 17.48 7.92 -24.02
CA ASP A 9 17.44 8.47 -22.66
C ASP A 9 16.01 8.81 -22.19
N ALA A 10 14.96 8.37 -22.90
CA ALA A 10 13.60 8.46 -22.39
C ALA A 10 13.46 7.53 -21.17
N GLU A 11 13.53 8.11 -19.98
CA GLU A 11 13.36 7.40 -18.70
C GLU A 11 12.04 6.63 -18.76
N GLN A 12 12.10 5.29 -18.70
CA GLN A 12 10.89 4.48 -18.75
C GLN A 12 10.00 4.83 -17.56
N THR A 13 8.73 5.15 -17.84
CA THR A 13 7.73 5.32 -16.79
C THR A 13 7.66 4.04 -15.98
N TYR A 14 7.92 4.14 -14.68
CA TYR A 14 7.71 3.05 -13.75
C TYR A 14 6.42 3.29 -12.96
N TYR A 15 5.80 2.20 -12.55
CA TYR A 15 4.69 2.20 -11.61
C TYR A 15 4.86 1.03 -10.65
N ALA A 16 4.58 1.26 -9.38
CA ALA A 16 4.59 0.24 -8.35
C ALA A 16 3.39 0.41 -7.42
N TYR A 17 2.60 -0.65 -7.30
CA TYR A 17 1.40 -0.75 -6.49
C TYR A 17 1.65 -1.65 -5.28
N SER A 18 0.92 -1.37 -4.21
CA SER A 18 0.83 -2.27 -3.07
C SER A 18 -0.50 -2.10 -2.37
N ALA A 19 -1.01 -3.19 -1.80
CA ALA A 19 -2.08 -3.12 -0.83
C ALA A 19 -1.71 -3.96 0.40
N THR A 20 -1.99 -3.42 1.59
CA THR A 20 -1.65 -4.07 2.86
C THR A 20 -2.80 -3.92 3.84
N LEU A 21 -3.36 -5.02 4.34
CA LEU A 21 -4.20 -5.02 5.54
C LEU A 21 -3.30 -4.70 6.74
N ARG A 22 -3.68 -3.70 7.53
CA ARG A 22 -2.95 -3.29 8.73
C ARG A 22 -3.83 -3.39 9.95
N ILE A 23 -3.34 -4.06 10.99
CA ILE A 23 -3.95 -4.12 12.31
C ILE A 23 -2.95 -3.51 13.29
N HIS A 24 -3.35 -2.44 13.96
CA HIS A 24 -2.54 -1.72 14.94
C HIS A 24 -3.29 -1.57 16.25
N GLY A 25 -2.58 -1.69 17.37
CA GLY A 25 -3.15 -1.52 18.69
C GLY A 25 -2.12 -1.76 19.77
N ASP A 26 -2.50 -1.53 21.02
CA ASP A 26 -1.69 -1.92 22.16
C ASP A 26 -2.06 -3.35 22.59
N CYS A 27 -1.05 -4.16 22.93
CA CYS A 27 -1.23 -5.54 23.41
C CYS A 27 -2.04 -6.44 22.45
N LEU A 28 -1.77 -6.34 21.14
CA LEU A 28 -2.51 -7.12 20.15
C LEU A 28 -2.32 -8.63 20.36
N PRO A 29 -3.36 -9.45 20.21
CA PRO A 29 -3.24 -10.90 20.30
C PRO A 29 -2.71 -11.48 18.97
N LEU A 30 -1.49 -11.12 18.56
CA LEU A 30 -0.90 -11.43 17.24
C LEU A 30 -1.04 -12.91 16.85
N ASP A 31 -0.71 -13.84 17.74
CA ASP A 31 -0.81 -15.28 17.46
C ASP A 31 -2.25 -15.74 17.27
N GLN A 32 -3.20 -15.12 17.99
CA GLN A 32 -4.63 -15.43 17.83
C GLN A 32 -5.15 -14.88 16.50
N ILE A 33 -4.69 -13.70 16.09
CA ILE A 33 -5.01 -13.12 14.77
C ILE A 33 -4.54 -14.07 13.67
N THR A 34 -3.26 -14.46 13.69
CA THR A 34 -2.68 -15.43 12.76
C THR A 34 -3.48 -16.74 12.73
N LYS A 35 -3.82 -17.28 13.91
CA LYS A 35 -4.58 -18.54 14.03
C LYS A 35 -6.01 -18.41 13.50
N HIS A 36 -6.69 -17.29 13.76
CA HIS A 36 -8.08 -17.10 13.33
C HIS A 36 -8.19 -16.87 11.82
N LEU A 37 -7.27 -16.07 11.27
CA LEU A 37 -7.21 -15.83 9.83
C LEU A 37 -6.65 -17.05 9.07
N GLY A 38 -5.87 -17.90 9.74
CA GLY A 38 -5.22 -19.07 9.12
C GLY A 38 -4.10 -18.68 8.15
N ILE A 39 -3.54 -17.47 8.27
CA ILE A 39 -2.58 -16.87 7.35
C ILE A 39 -1.43 -16.26 8.15
N GLN A 40 -0.20 -16.40 7.66
CA GLN A 40 0.97 -15.76 8.25
C GLN A 40 1.04 -14.28 7.83
N PRO A 41 1.35 -13.35 8.76
CA PRO A 41 1.59 -11.96 8.40
C PRO A 41 2.80 -11.83 7.48
N THR A 42 2.79 -10.83 6.60
CA THR A 42 4.00 -10.42 5.88
C THR A 42 4.94 -9.61 6.76
N HIS A 43 4.39 -8.92 7.77
CA HIS A 43 5.17 -8.19 8.76
C HIS A 43 4.41 -8.14 10.09
N GLN A 44 5.12 -8.30 11.19
CA GLN A 44 4.57 -8.08 12.53
C GLN A 44 5.64 -7.47 13.43
N HIS A 45 5.22 -6.72 14.43
CA HIS A 45 6.11 -6.21 15.48
C HIS A 45 5.36 -5.98 16.78
N ARG A 46 6.11 -5.93 17.87
CA ARG A 46 5.64 -5.51 19.19
C ARG A 46 6.04 -4.08 19.46
N LYS A 47 5.24 -3.41 20.28
CA LYS A 47 5.57 -2.12 20.85
C LYS A 47 6.92 -2.20 21.57
N GLY A 48 7.78 -1.22 21.33
CA GLY A 48 9.12 -1.18 21.90
C GLY A 48 10.16 -2.02 21.19
N ASP A 49 9.80 -2.75 20.13
CA ASP A 49 10.79 -3.37 19.25
C ASP A 49 11.79 -2.32 18.76
N PRO A 50 13.09 -2.68 18.67
CA PRO A 50 14.14 -1.74 18.35
C PRO A 50 13.88 -1.07 17.00
N PRO A 51 14.15 0.23 16.88
CA PRO A 51 13.96 0.94 15.63
C PRO A 51 14.84 0.35 14.53
N LYS A 52 14.36 0.44 13.29
CA LYS A 52 15.26 0.37 12.13
C LYS A 52 16.27 1.54 12.20
N PRO A 53 17.48 1.42 11.62
CA PRO A 53 18.47 2.49 11.65
C PRO A 53 17.88 3.85 11.23
N GLY A 54 18.02 4.87 12.09
CA GLY A 54 17.47 6.22 11.86
C GLY A 54 15.99 6.41 12.20
N GLY A 55 15.29 5.38 12.68
CA GLY A 55 13.86 5.44 13.01
C GLY A 55 13.55 5.63 14.49
N ARG A 56 12.28 5.89 14.79
CA ARG A 56 11.72 5.80 16.15
C ARG A 56 11.27 4.36 16.40
N GLY A 57 11.40 3.87 17.64
CA GLY A 57 10.91 2.54 18.03
C GLY A 57 9.42 2.39 17.78
N ALA A 58 8.95 1.15 17.64
CA ALA A 58 7.54 0.86 17.37
C ALA A 58 6.64 1.40 18.49
N SER A 59 5.70 2.28 18.13
CA SER A 59 4.81 2.96 19.09
C SER A 59 3.61 2.11 19.53
N SER A 60 3.30 1.03 18.81
CA SER A 60 2.23 0.08 19.08
C SER A 60 2.64 -1.32 18.60
N ASP A 61 1.83 -2.33 18.90
CA ASP A 61 1.92 -3.61 18.19
C ASP A 61 1.37 -3.43 16.77
N ALA A 62 1.82 -4.29 15.86
CA ALA A 62 1.26 -4.36 14.51
C ALA A 62 1.26 -5.78 13.94
N TRP A 63 0.22 -6.05 13.15
CA TRP A 63 0.08 -7.25 12.32
C TRP A 63 -0.30 -6.80 10.91
N HIS A 64 0.52 -7.10 9.91
CA HIS A 64 0.33 -6.67 8.53
C HIS A 64 0.30 -7.85 7.58
N LEU A 65 -0.56 -7.75 6.57
CA LEU A 65 -0.63 -8.68 5.45
C LEU A 65 -0.64 -7.89 4.14
N THR A 66 0.47 -7.94 3.42
CA THR A 66 0.60 -7.36 2.07
C THR A 66 0.13 -8.36 1.02
N ALA A 67 -0.58 -7.88 0.00
CA ALA A 67 -1.01 -8.69 -1.14
C ALA A 67 0.19 -9.41 -1.78
N ALA A 68 0.05 -10.71 -2.04
CA ALA A 68 1.09 -11.52 -2.67
C ALA A 68 1.04 -11.39 -4.21
N VAL A 69 1.09 -10.16 -4.70
CA VAL A 69 1.02 -9.80 -6.12
C VAL A 69 2.26 -8.94 -6.45
N PRO A 70 2.92 -9.14 -7.62
CA PRO A 70 4.02 -8.28 -8.04
C PRO A 70 3.60 -6.81 -8.09
N GLU A 71 4.51 -5.89 -7.78
CA GLU A 71 4.18 -4.46 -7.63
C GLU A 71 3.83 -3.78 -8.96
N GLU A 72 4.19 -4.35 -10.10
CA GLU A 72 3.88 -3.83 -11.41
C GLU A 72 2.41 -4.10 -11.82
N VAL A 73 1.71 -4.95 -11.07
CA VAL A 73 0.30 -5.28 -11.33
C VAL A 73 -0.60 -4.20 -10.74
N GLU A 74 -1.67 -3.85 -11.45
CA GLU A 74 -2.59 -2.80 -11.03
C GLU A 74 -3.17 -3.01 -9.62
N LEU A 75 -3.43 -1.91 -8.90
CA LEU A 75 -3.97 -1.92 -7.53
C LEU A 75 -5.25 -2.76 -7.38
N THR A 76 -6.06 -2.84 -8.43
CA THR A 76 -7.23 -3.73 -8.52
C THR A 76 -6.89 -5.17 -8.11
N GLU A 77 -5.81 -5.74 -8.63
CA GLU A 77 -5.44 -7.13 -8.38
C GLU A 77 -4.88 -7.32 -6.97
N HIS A 78 -4.12 -6.36 -6.45
CA HIS A 78 -3.67 -6.38 -5.05
C HIS A 78 -4.86 -6.40 -4.08
N LEU A 79 -5.89 -5.59 -4.34
CA LEU A 79 -7.09 -5.52 -3.52
C LEU A 79 -7.95 -6.79 -3.64
N ARG A 80 -8.12 -7.34 -4.84
CA ARG A 80 -8.81 -8.62 -5.06
C ARG A 80 -8.11 -9.76 -4.33
N GLU A 81 -6.79 -9.81 -4.38
CA GLU A 81 -6.02 -10.85 -3.72
C GLU A 81 -6.12 -10.76 -2.19
N LEU A 82 -5.99 -9.55 -1.63
CA LEU A 82 -6.25 -9.35 -0.20
C LEU A 82 -7.66 -9.76 0.18
N TRP A 83 -8.66 -9.31 -0.59
CA TRP A 83 -10.05 -9.63 -0.29
C TRP A 83 -10.31 -11.13 -0.31
N ARG A 84 -9.85 -11.84 -1.34
CA ARG A 84 -9.93 -13.31 -1.44
C ARG A 84 -9.34 -14.00 -0.21
N THR A 85 -8.22 -13.46 0.29
CA THR A 85 -7.48 -14.00 1.42
C THR A 85 -8.18 -13.74 2.75
N ILE A 86 -8.66 -12.51 3.00
CA ILE A 86 -9.17 -12.12 4.32
C ILE A 86 -10.70 -12.23 4.47
N LYS A 87 -11.44 -12.36 3.37
CA LYS A 87 -12.91 -12.44 3.36
C LYS A 87 -13.48 -13.48 4.34
N PRO A 88 -12.90 -14.69 4.51
CA PRO A 88 -13.40 -15.65 5.49
C PRO A 88 -13.33 -15.15 6.95
N GLY A 89 -12.39 -14.26 7.26
CA GLY A 89 -12.15 -13.72 8.60
C GLY A 89 -12.73 -12.32 8.85
N ILE A 90 -13.59 -11.81 7.98
CA ILE A 90 -14.00 -10.40 8.00
C ILE A 90 -14.72 -10.00 9.29
N GLU A 91 -15.61 -10.86 9.81
CA GLU A 91 -16.34 -10.57 11.06
C GLU A 91 -15.41 -10.55 12.27
N TYR A 92 -14.38 -11.40 12.28
CA TYR A 92 -13.35 -11.36 13.31
C TYR A 92 -12.58 -10.05 13.26
N LEU A 93 -12.13 -9.63 12.07
CA LEU A 93 -11.41 -8.37 11.89
C LEU A 93 -12.24 -7.17 12.38
N ARG A 94 -13.55 -7.15 12.09
CA ARG A 94 -14.48 -6.10 12.56
C ARG A 94 -14.72 -6.14 14.06
N SER A 95 -14.56 -7.30 14.69
CA SER A 95 -14.76 -7.49 16.13
C SER A 95 -13.54 -7.09 16.98
N LEU A 96 -12.38 -6.89 16.35
CA LEU A 96 -11.15 -6.53 17.06
C LEU A 96 -11.27 -5.13 17.67
N ASP A 97 -10.91 -5.02 18.95
CA ASP A 97 -10.67 -3.73 19.60
C ASP A 97 -9.27 -3.20 19.21
N ALA A 98 -9.13 -2.90 17.92
CA ALA A 98 -7.89 -2.47 17.29
C ALA A 98 -8.19 -1.59 16.08
N LYS A 99 -7.20 -0.80 15.65
CA LYS A 99 -7.27 -0.08 14.39
C LYS A 99 -7.00 -1.05 13.24
N VAL A 100 -8.05 -1.40 12.50
CA VAL A 100 -7.97 -2.17 11.26
C VAL A 100 -8.17 -1.22 10.09
N ASP A 101 -7.23 -1.19 9.14
CA ASP A 101 -7.36 -0.43 7.90
C ASP A 101 -6.64 -1.13 6.74
N VAL A 102 -6.87 -0.65 5.52
CA VAL A 102 -6.16 -1.11 4.32
C VAL A 102 -5.34 0.04 3.77
N PHE A 103 -4.03 -0.14 3.72
CA PHE A 103 -3.12 0.77 3.05
C PHE A 103 -3.06 0.43 1.56
N CYS A 104 -3.16 1.44 0.71
CA CYS A 104 -2.87 1.33 -0.72
C CYS A 104 -1.71 2.27 -1.05
N GLY A 105 -0.66 1.74 -1.67
CA GLY A 105 0.46 2.51 -2.17
C GLY A 105 0.46 2.54 -3.70
N TYR A 106 0.75 3.70 -4.26
CA TYR A 106 1.09 3.90 -5.66
C TYR A 106 2.36 4.74 -5.75
N ARG A 107 3.34 4.27 -6.53
CA ARG A 107 4.58 4.98 -6.81
C ARG A 107 4.79 5.09 -8.30
N SER A 108 5.26 6.24 -8.77
CA SER A 108 5.68 6.45 -10.17
C SER A 108 6.72 7.56 -10.27
N ASN A 109 7.53 7.58 -11.33
CA ASN A 109 8.38 8.71 -11.70
C ASN A 109 7.65 9.75 -12.58
N ASP A 110 6.42 9.47 -13.03
CA ASP A 110 5.65 10.37 -13.88
C ASP A 110 4.48 11.02 -13.12
N GLY A 111 4.50 12.36 -13.03
CA GLY A 111 3.48 13.14 -12.33
C GLY A 111 2.16 13.32 -13.09
N ILE A 112 2.05 12.82 -14.31
CA ILE A 112 0.85 12.94 -15.16
C ILE A 112 0.07 11.62 -15.19
N VAL A 113 0.70 10.51 -14.83
CA VAL A 113 0.08 9.18 -14.91
C VAL A 113 -0.84 8.95 -13.71
N GLY A 114 -2.06 8.54 -14.02
CA GLY A 114 -3.05 8.10 -13.05
C GLY A 114 -3.20 6.58 -13.04
N PHE A 115 -4.04 6.09 -12.13
CA PHE A 115 -4.48 4.70 -12.08
C PHE A 115 -5.95 4.63 -11.73
N GLU A 116 -6.56 3.49 -12.04
CA GLU A 116 -7.96 3.22 -11.75
C GLU A 116 -8.08 1.97 -10.86
N VAL A 117 -9.18 1.89 -10.12
CA VAL A 117 -9.51 0.70 -9.31
C VAL A 117 -10.88 0.22 -9.71
N ALA A 118 -10.98 -1.06 -10.07
CA ALA A 118 -12.25 -1.66 -10.44
C ALA A 118 -13.23 -1.64 -9.26
N PRO A 119 -14.54 -1.37 -9.48
CA PRO A 119 -15.50 -1.24 -8.39
C PRO A 119 -15.60 -2.46 -7.46
N ASP A 120 -15.46 -3.67 -8.00
CA ASP A 120 -15.52 -4.91 -7.21
C ASP A 120 -14.33 -5.06 -6.24
N ALA A 121 -13.17 -4.48 -6.59
CA ALA A 121 -11.99 -4.49 -5.73
C ALA A 121 -12.15 -3.60 -4.48
N LEU A 122 -13.14 -2.72 -4.45
CA LEU A 122 -13.44 -1.86 -3.30
C LEU A 122 -14.27 -2.56 -2.21
N GLU A 123 -14.73 -3.80 -2.43
CA GLU A 123 -15.58 -4.54 -1.47
C GLU A 123 -14.90 -4.71 -0.10
N ILE A 124 -13.57 -4.84 -0.05
CA ILE A 124 -12.81 -4.95 1.20
C ILE A 124 -13.03 -3.74 2.14
N PHE A 125 -13.06 -2.53 1.59
CA PHE A 125 -13.25 -1.29 2.34
C PHE A 125 -14.67 -1.19 2.90
N ARG A 126 -15.66 -1.54 2.06
CA ARG A 126 -17.06 -1.62 2.46
C ARG A 126 -17.26 -2.64 3.58
N ALA A 127 -16.69 -3.83 3.43
CA ALA A 127 -16.86 -4.92 4.39
C ALA A 127 -16.20 -4.59 5.74
N LEU A 128 -15.01 -3.97 5.73
CA LEU A 128 -14.35 -3.49 6.95
C LEU A 128 -14.97 -2.21 7.52
N ASN A 129 -15.82 -1.51 6.76
CA ASN A 129 -16.34 -0.19 7.07
C ASN A 129 -15.22 0.84 7.32
N VAL A 130 -14.24 0.87 6.42
CA VAL A 130 -13.09 1.80 6.45
C VAL A 130 -13.01 2.59 5.14
N PRO A 131 -12.47 3.82 5.14
CA PRO A 131 -12.36 4.60 3.93
C PRO A 131 -11.36 3.99 2.94
N PHE A 132 -11.64 4.09 1.65
CA PHE A 132 -10.66 3.87 0.61
C PHE A 132 -9.75 5.11 0.51
N GLY A 133 -8.45 4.89 0.66
CA GLY A 133 -7.44 5.95 0.54
C GLY A 133 -6.16 5.39 -0.07
N VAL A 134 -5.48 6.21 -0.87
CA VAL A 134 -4.24 5.83 -1.55
C VAL A 134 -3.14 6.82 -1.20
N SER A 135 -1.98 6.27 -0.82
CA SER A 135 -0.75 7.01 -0.70
C SER A 135 -0.07 7.05 -2.06
N VAL A 136 -0.01 8.23 -2.65
CA VAL A 136 0.63 8.47 -3.95
C VAL A 136 2.00 9.11 -3.72
N ILE A 137 3.05 8.47 -4.21
CA ILE A 137 4.42 9.00 -4.18
C ILE A 137 4.87 9.16 -5.61
N ILE A 138 5.12 10.40 -6.01
CA ILE A 138 5.69 10.70 -7.32
C ILE A 138 7.16 11.01 -7.11
N GLU A 139 8.02 10.11 -7.55
CA GLU A 139 9.47 10.25 -7.59
C GLU A 139 9.88 11.02 -8.85
N SER A 140 9.23 12.16 -9.11
CA SER A 140 9.66 13.06 -10.18
C SER A 140 10.82 13.91 -9.67
N TRP A 141 11.84 14.13 -10.51
CA TRP A 141 12.83 15.19 -10.30
C TRP A 141 12.12 16.56 -10.26
N LEU A 142 11.70 16.98 -9.06
CA LEU A 142 11.16 18.31 -8.77
C LEU A 142 12.24 19.41 -8.78
N GLU A 143 13.41 19.16 -9.39
CA GLU A 143 14.45 20.20 -9.51
C GLU A 143 14.23 21.12 -10.72
N GLU A 144 13.59 20.68 -11.81
CA GLU A 144 13.43 21.54 -13.01
C GLU A 144 12.26 22.54 -12.93
N ARG A 145 11.18 22.23 -12.21
CA ARG A 145 10.01 23.14 -12.12
C ARG A 145 10.13 24.25 -11.09
N LEU A 146 11.08 24.17 -10.16
CA LEU A 146 11.38 25.26 -9.21
C LEU A 146 12.51 26.19 -9.71
N GLY A 147 13.22 25.81 -10.77
CA GLY A 147 14.28 26.61 -11.39
C GLY A 147 13.82 27.54 -12.51
N THR A 148 12.60 27.38 -13.05
CA THR A 148 12.09 28.24 -14.12
C THR A 148 11.22 29.34 -13.52
N PRO A 149 11.60 30.63 -13.62
CA PRO A 149 10.74 31.73 -13.20
C PRO A 149 9.43 31.62 -13.97
N THR A 150 8.31 31.59 -13.26
CA THR A 150 7.02 31.79 -13.90
C THR A 150 7.07 33.18 -14.53
N LEU A 151 7.09 33.26 -15.86
CA LEU A 151 7.13 34.52 -16.60
C LEU A 151 6.00 35.43 -16.10
N GLN A 152 6.36 36.71 -15.91
CA GLN A 152 5.52 37.79 -15.37
C GLN A 152 4.24 38.04 -16.16
#